data_AF-A0A7Y1XAX3-F1
#
_entry.id   AF-A0A7Y1XAX3-F1
#
_cell.length_a   1.000
_cell.length_b   1.000
_cell.length_c   1.000
_cell.angle_alpha   90.00
_cell.angle_beta   90.00
_cell.angle_gamma   90.00
#
_symmetry.space_group_name_H-M   'P 1'
#
loop_
_entity.id
_entity.type
_entity.pdbx_description
1 polymer ?
#
loop_
_entity_poly.entity_id
_entity_poly.type
_entity_poly.pdbx_seq_one_letter_code
_entity_poly.pdbx_strand_id
1 'polypeptide(L)'
;MNVSGHPAPLHSGHLAYTLASRFFDELVAMGIERVVASPGSRSTALITAAATTPGIALDIQHDERVAAFVALGYGKGAQRPAVLICTSGSAGSHYLPAVLEGHYSGVPIMMLTADRPAELQGVGAPQTVDQSDFFSGYTRLTRMLPDIDVLGDGDMIDLAREAYSAAVVGRGPVHVNWPFPEPLEPGNLRPGQKGGAESSPTGQPMAHSAIGLQPSQSNAIGSADQLAFRHLLQVRRGFIVVG
;
A
#
# COMPACT_ATOMS: atom_id res chain seq x y z
N MET A 1 24.67 29.64 -29.88
CA MET A 1 25.45 29.30 -28.66
C MET A 1 24.90 30.19 -27.57
N ASN A 2 24.29 29.74 -26.48
CA ASN A 2 24.44 28.50 -25.73
C ASN A 2 23.06 28.16 -25.12
N VAL A 3 22.61 26.91 -25.27
CA VAL A 3 21.39 26.39 -24.64
C VAL A 3 21.86 25.45 -23.55
N SER A 4 21.78 25.87 -22.29
CA SER A 4 22.00 24.98 -21.14
C SER A 4 21.14 25.42 -19.96
N GLY A 5 19.82 25.33 -20.13
CA GLY A 5 18.92 25.33 -18.98
C GLY A 5 18.92 23.94 -18.37
N HIS A 6 19.75 23.71 -17.35
CA HIS A 6 19.51 22.58 -16.44
C HIS A 6 18.12 22.78 -15.80
N PRO A 7 17.21 21.79 -15.83
CA PRO A 7 15.97 21.89 -15.10
C PRO A 7 16.29 22.03 -13.60
N ALA A 8 15.59 22.95 -12.93
CA ALA A 8 15.69 23.11 -11.48
C ALA A 8 15.40 21.76 -10.80
N PRO A 9 16.08 21.44 -9.67
CA PRO A 9 15.83 20.18 -8.97
C PRO A 9 14.34 20.07 -8.64
N LEU A 10 13.74 18.94 -9.01
CA LEU A 10 12.36 18.62 -8.65
C LEU A 10 12.29 18.63 -7.12
N HIS A 11 11.29 19.32 -6.55
CA HIS A 11 11.04 19.23 -5.11
C HIS A 11 10.86 17.75 -4.74
N SER A 12 11.43 17.31 -3.62
CA SER A 12 11.46 15.89 -3.24
C SER A 12 10.09 15.20 -3.26
N GLY A 13 9.01 15.90 -2.88
CA GLY A 13 7.64 15.37 -3.00
C GLY A 13 7.17 15.14 -4.44
N HIS A 14 7.59 15.98 -5.39
CA HIS A 14 7.34 15.76 -6.81
C HIS A 14 8.18 14.60 -7.35
N LEU A 15 9.43 14.47 -6.92
CA LEU A 15 10.28 13.35 -7.29
C LEU A 15 9.70 12.02 -6.78
N ALA A 16 9.33 11.97 -5.50
CA ALA A 16 8.68 10.81 -4.87
C ALA A 16 7.44 10.35 -5.65
N TYR A 17 6.55 11.30 -5.97
CA TYR A 17 5.37 11.03 -6.80
C TYR A 17 5.76 10.51 -8.18
N THR A 18 6.72 11.15 -8.85
CA THR A 18 7.13 10.77 -10.21
C THR A 18 7.68 9.34 -10.25
N LEU A 19 8.57 8.99 -9.33
CA LEU A 19 9.15 7.65 -9.23
C LEU A 19 8.09 6.59 -8.91
N ALA A 20 7.18 6.89 -7.96
CA ALA A 20 6.05 6.03 -7.64
C ALA A 20 5.12 5.82 -8.86
N SER A 21 4.82 6.88 -9.62
CA SER A 21 4.01 6.79 -10.84
C SER A 21 4.68 5.90 -11.89
N ARG A 22 6.00 6.01 -12.09
CA ARG A 22 6.74 5.13 -13.02
C ARG A 22 6.67 3.67 -12.62
N PHE A 23 6.80 3.39 -11.33
CA PHE A 23 6.64 2.05 -10.79
C PHE A 23 5.22 1.50 -11.06
N PHE A 24 4.17 2.29 -10.80
CA PHE A 24 2.79 1.88 -11.05
C PHE A 24 2.45 1.72 -12.53
N ASP A 25 2.95 2.61 -13.40
CA ASP A 25 2.76 2.51 -14.86
C ASP A 25 3.28 1.16 -15.38
N GLU A 26 4.47 0.74 -14.94
CA GLU A 26 5.05 -0.55 -15.33
C GLU A 26 4.27 -1.73 -14.71
N LEU A 27 3.85 -1.62 -13.44
CA LEU A 27 3.00 -2.65 -12.83
C LEU A 27 1.68 -2.86 -13.59
N VAL A 28 1.04 -1.78 -14.04
CA VAL A 28 -0.18 -1.85 -14.87
C VAL A 28 0.12 -2.48 -16.23
N ALA A 29 1.26 -2.17 -16.85
CA ALA A 29 1.68 -2.83 -18.09
C ALA A 29 1.86 -4.34 -17.94
N MET A 30 2.23 -4.81 -16.74
CA MET A 30 2.28 -6.24 -16.38
C MET A 30 0.92 -6.80 -15.93
N GLY A 31 -0.09 -5.94 -15.81
CA GLY A 31 -1.51 -6.23 -15.54
C GLY A 31 -1.88 -6.21 -14.05
N ILE A 32 -1.11 -5.53 -13.19
CA ILE A 32 -1.63 -5.17 -11.87
C ILE A 32 -2.83 -4.23 -12.07
N GLU A 33 -3.94 -4.54 -11.41
CA GLU A 33 -5.18 -3.75 -11.52
C GLU A 33 -5.76 -3.37 -10.15
N ARG A 34 -5.20 -3.90 -9.05
CA ARG A 34 -5.76 -3.73 -7.70
C ARG A 34 -4.70 -3.24 -6.72
N VAL A 35 -5.00 -2.13 -6.06
CA VAL A 35 -4.24 -1.57 -4.95
C VAL A 35 -5.17 -1.46 -3.74
N VAL A 36 -4.70 -1.89 -2.57
CA VAL A 36 -5.39 -1.72 -1.29
C VAL A 36 -4.48 -0.88 -0.40
N ALA A 37 -4.95 0.28 0.08
CA ALA A 37 -4.13 1.22 0.82
C ALA A 37 -4.69 1.52 2.21
N SER A 38 -3.79 1.59 3.18
CA SER A 38 -3.99 2.07 4.55
C SER A 38 -3.29 3.42 4.69
N PRO A 39 -4.02 4.54 4.59
CA PRO A 39 -3.40 5.85 4.39
C PRO A 39 -2.63 6.38 5.60
N GLY A 40 -1.48 7.00 5.33
CA GLY A 40 -0.76 7.88 6.26
C GLY A 40 0.17 8.83 5.51
N SER A 41 0.69 9.86 6.18
CA SER A 41 1.41 10.96 5.51
C SER A 41 2.65 10.51 4.74
N ARG A 42 3.44 9.57 5.28
CA ARG A 42 4.66 9.08 4.61
C ARG A 42 4.33 8.33 3.31
N SER A 43 3.14 7.75 3.21
CA SER A 43 2.67 7.01 2.04
C SER A 43 1.96 7.87 0.97
N THR A 44 1.86 9.20 1.16
CA THR A 44 1.16 10.09 0.21
C THR A 44 1.60 9.84 -1.22
N ALA A 45 2.90 9.86 -1.51
CA ALA A 45 3.41 9.71 -2.89
C ALA A 45 2.94 8.41 -3.57
N LEU A 46 2.99 7.27 -2.85
CA LEU A 46 2.52 5.98 -3.36
C LEU A 46 1.01 5.97 -3.61
N ILE A 47 0.23 6.48 -2.65
CA ILE A 47 -1.24 6.49 -2.75
C ILE A 47 -1.70 7.43 -3.86
N THR A 48 -1.12 8.64 -3.94
CA THR A 48 -1.44 9.59 -5.00
C THR A 48 -1.07 9.03 -6.37
N ALA A 49 0.12 8.43 -6.52
CA ALA A 49 0.51 7.78 -7.76
C ALA A 49 -0.49 6.69 -8.16
N ALA A 50 -0.79 5.74 -7.26
CA ALA A 50 -1.76 4.68 -7.50
C ALA A 50 -3.16 5.21 -7.88
N ALA A 51 -3.62 6.28 -7.22
CA ALA A 51 -4.92 6.90 -7.49
C ALA A 51 -4.99 7.58 -8.86
N THR A 52 -3.85 8.06 -9.37
CA THR A 52 -3.77 8.78 -10.65
C THR A 52 -3.39 7.90 -11.84
N THR A 53 -2.83 6.71 -11.61
CA THR A 53 -2.45 5.78 -12.68
C THR A 53 -3.69 5.09 -13.25
N PRO A 54 -4.00 5.25 -14.55
CA PRO A 54 -5.13 4.58 -15.19
C PRO A 54 -5.00 3.06 -15.13
N GLY A 55 -6.13 2.36 -14.91
CA GLY A 55 -6.16 0.90 -14.83
C GLY A 55 -6.00 0.32 -13.42
N ILE A 56 -5.73 1.17 -12.42
CA ILE A 56 -5.72 0.78 -11.01
C ILE A 56 -7.09 1.03 -10.37
N ALA A 57 -7.65 -0.01 -9.76
CA ALA A 57 -8.71 0.09 -8.77
C ALA A 57 -8.08 0.22 -7.37
N LEU A 58 -8.22 1.40 -6.77
CA LEU A 58 -7.71 1.70 -5.43
C LEU A 58 -8.82 1.54 -4.38
N ASP A 59 -8.62 0.60 -3.45
CA ASP A 59 -9.48 0.39 -2.29
C ASP A 59 -8.82 0.94 -1.02
N ILE A 60 -9.52 1.79 -0.27
CA ILE A 60 -9.02 2.31 1.00
C ILE A 60 -9.49 1.43 2.15
N GLN A 61 -8.55 0.94 2.94
CA GLN A 61 -8.79 0.10 4.12
C GLN A 61 -7.96 0.63 5.29
N HIS A 62 -8.61 1.21 6.31
CA HIS A 62 -7.92 1.87 7.42
C HIS A 62 -7.17 0.92 8.36
N ASP A 63 -7.63 -0.32 8.49
CA ASP A 63 -6.94 -1.36 9.27
C ASP A 63 -6.01 -2.13 8.31
N GLU A 64 -4.70 -2.03 8.53
CA GLU A 64 -3.69 -2.67 7.68
C GLU A 64 -3.86 -4.19 7.63
N ARG A 65 -4.26 -4.81 8.73
CA ARG A 65 -4.44 -6.27 8.77
C ARG A 65 -5.62 -6.68 7.91
N VAL A 66 -6.72 -5.93 7.95
CA VAL A 66 -7.86 -6.14 7.05
C VAL A 66 -7.45 -5.91 5.60
N ALA A 67 -6.74 -4.81 5.31
CA ALA A 67 -6.22 -4.52 3.99
C ALA A 67 -5.43 -5.70 3.41
N ALA A 68 -4.55 -6.28 4.23
CA ALA A 68 -3.70 -7.39 3.84
C ALA A 68 -4.50 -8.65 3.49
N PHE A 69 -5.55 -8.97 4.24
CA PHE A 69 -6.45 -10.09 3.92
C PHE A 69 -7.33 -9.82 2.69
N VAL A 70 -7.72 -8.56 2.43
CA VAL A 70 -8.39 -8.19 1.17
C VAL A 70 -7.47 -8.45 -0.03
N ALA A 71 -6.21 -8.01 0.04
CA ALA A 71 -5.23 -8.26 -1.01
C ALA A 71 -4.92 -9.75 -1.19
N LEU A 72 -4.78 -10.50 -0.09
CA LEU A 72 -4.60 -11.95 -0.13
C LEU A 72 -5.80 -12.67 -0.78
N GLY A 73 -7.03 -12.29 -0.42
CA GLY A 73 -8.25 -12.83 -1.00
C GLY A 73 -8.33 -12.56 -2.50
N TYR A 74 -7.99 -11.34 -2.93
CA TYR A 74 -7.88 -10.99 -4.34
C TYR A 74 -6.81 -11.86 -5.02
N GLY A 75 -5.60 -11.96 -4.46
CA GLY A 75 -4.51 -12.75 -5.05
C GLY A 75 -4.85 -14.22 -5.22
N LYS A 76 -5.61 -14.77 -4.27
CA LYS A 76 -6.12 -16.15 -4.33
C LYS A 76 -7.13 -16.35 -5.46
N GLY A 77 -8.07 -15.42 -5.64
CA GLY A 77 -9.11 -15.52 -6.67
C GLY A 77 -8.60 -15.19 -8.08
N ALA A 78 -7.84 -14.10 -8.21
CA ALA A 78 -7.35 -13.60 -9.49
C ALA A 78 -6.10 -14.32 -10.00
N GLN A 79 -5.37 -15.03 -9.13
CA GLN A 79 -4.04 -15.58 -9.41
C GLN A 79 -3.06 -14.51 -9.91
N ARG A 80 -3.23 -13.27 -9.45
CA ARG A 80 -2.43 -12.08 -9.77
C ARG A 80 -2.19 -11.29 -8.47
N PRO A 81 -1.06 -10.61 -8.31
CA PRO A 81 -0.82 -9.84 -7.09
C PRO A 81 -1.82 -8.69 -6.95
N ALA A 82 -2.31 -8.47 -5.73
CA ALA A 82 -2.76 -7.14 -5.32
C ALA A 82 -1.59 -6.42 -4.63
N VAL A 83 -1.54 -5.11 -4.82
CA VAL A 83 -0.56 -4.23 -4.15
C VAL A 83 -1.16 -3.72 -2.85
N LEU A 84 -0.38 -3.76 -1.78
CA LEU A 84 -0.69 -3.19 -0.46
C LEU A 84 0.16 -1.94 -0.25
N ILE A 85 -0.43 -0.86 0.26
CA ILE A 85 0.30 0.36 0.60
C ILE A 85 0.00 0.73 2.05
N CYS A 86 1.04 0.98 2.85
CA CYS A 86 0.91 1.60 4.16
C CYS A 86 1.99 2.64 4.44
N THR A 87 1.76 3.44 5.49
CA THR A 87 2.74 4.37 6.04
C THR A 87 3.85 3.65 6.84
N SER A 88 4.82 4.41 7.35
CA SER A 88 5.90 3.93 8.21
C SER A 88 5.43 3.53 9.61
N GLY A 89 6.34 2.95 10.40
CA GLY A 89 6.08 2.58 11.79
C GLY A 89 5.43 1.20 11.89
N SER A 90 4.49 1.02 12.82
CA SER A 90 3.89 -0.30 13.04
C SER A 90 2.98 -0.78 11.91
N ALA A 91 2.56 0.10 10.99
CA ALA A 91 1.57 -0.21 9.97
C ALA A 91 1.96 -1.44 9.12
N GLY A 92 3.20 -1.48 8.61
CA GLY A 92 3.67 -2.63 7.83
C GLY A 92 3.66 -3.95 8.61
N SER A 93 3.95 -3.92 9.92
CA SER A 93 3.96 -5.14 10.74
C SER A 93 2.59 -5.83 10.83
N HIS A 94 1.49 -5.09 10.68
CA HIS A 94 0.15 -5.64 10.66
C HIS A 94 -0.17 -6.46 9.39
N TYR A 95 0.67 -6.40 8.36
CA TYR A 95 0.55 -7.26 7.18
C TYR A 95 1.05 -8.69 7.44
N LEU A 96 1.85 -8.93 8.48
CA LEU A 96 2.51 -10.20 8.73
C LEU A 96 1.57 -11.43 8.72
N PRO A 97 0.36 -11.40 9.30
CA PRO A 97 -0.56 -12.54 9.24
C PRO A 97 -0.92 -12.96 7.80
N ALA A 98 -1.24 -12.00 6.93
CA ALA A 98 -1.56 -12.29 5.53
C ALA A 98 -0.31 -12.67 4.72
N VAL A 99 0.86 -12.15 5.08
CA VAL A 99 2.15 -12.53 4.48
C VAL A 99 2.48 -13.99 4.79
N LEU A 100 2.29 -14.43 6.04
CA LEU A 100 2.49 -15.84 6.42
C LEU A 100 1.57 -16.76 5.63
N GLU A 101 0.27 -16.44 5.59
CA GLU A 101 -0.69 -17.23 4.81
C GLU A 101 -0.32 -17.21 3.32
N GLY A 102 0.01 -16.06 2.74
CA GLY A 102 0.42 -15.93 1.34
C GLY A 102 1.69 -16.72 1.02
N HIS A 103 2.64 -16.78 1.95
CA HIS A 103 3.86 -17.58 1.84
C HIS A 103 3.55 -19.07 1.74
N TYR A 104 2.77 -19.61 2.68
CA TYR A 104 2.48 -21.04 2.76
C TYR A 104 1.45 -21.50 1.72
N SER A 105 0.51 -20.63 1.32
CA SER A 105 -0.50 -20.92 0.29
C SER A 105 -0.03 -20.61 -1.14
N GLY A 106 1.14 -19.98 -1.29
CA GLY A 106 1.68 -19.58 -2.59
C GLY A 106 0.84 -18.52 -3.30
N VAL A 107 0.21 -17.62 -2.53
CA VAL A 107 -0.63 -16.53 -3.05
C VAL A 107 0.22 -15.27 -3.24
N PRO A 108 0.22 -14.66 -4.44
CA PRO A 108 1.00 -13.45 -4.69
C PRO A 108 0.34 -12.22 -4.05
N ILE A 109 1.12 -11.48 -3.26
CA ILE A 109 0.78 -10.14 -2.75
C ILE A 109 2.04 -9.27 -2.77
N MET A 110 1.90 -7.97 -3.00
CA MET A 110 3.03 -7.03 -3.08
C MET A 110 2.86 -5.92 -2.05
N MET A 111 3.68 -5.89 -1.00
CA MET A 111 3.64 -4.86 0.02
C MET A 111 4.60 -3.72 -0.32
N LEU A 112 4.06 -2.50 -0.39
CA LEU A 112 4.79 -1.25 -0.50
C LEU A 112 4.68 -0.50 0.84
N THR A 113 5.75 -0.50 1.62
CA THR A 113 5.78 0.20 2.91
C THR A 113 6.52 1.51 2.74
N ALA A 114 5.87 2.63 2.99
CA ALA A 114 6.57 3.90 3.09
C ALA A 114 7.43 3.93 4.37
N ASP A 115 8.55 4.62 4.31
CA ASP A 115 9.51 4.71 5.42
C ASP A 115 10.12 6.11 5.52
N ARG A 116 10.79 6.34 6.64
CA ARG A 116 11.62 7.52 6.87
C ARG A 116 12.97 7.34 6.17
N PRO A 117 13.56 8.43 5.65
CA PRO A 117 14.88 8.39 5.03
C PRO A 117 15.97 8.02 6.05
N ALA A 118 17.13 7.59 5.55
CA ALA A 118 18.17 6.95 6.36
C ALA A 118 18.61 7.80 7.57
N GLU A 119 18.68 9.13 7.42
CA GLU A 119 19.07 10.07 8.47
C GLU A 119 18.10 10.14 9.67
N LEU A 120 16.88 9.63 9.51
CA LEU A 120 15.87 9.58 10.58
C LEU A 120 15.74 8.18 11.21
N GLN A 121 16.49 7.19 10.75
CA GLN A 121 16.51 5.85 11.33
C GLN A 121 17.35 5.78 12.60
N GLY A 122 16.90 5.03 13.61
CA GLY A 122 17.67 4.78 14.85
C GLY A 122 17.86 5.97 15.80
N VAL A 123 17.27 7.14 15.50
CA VAL A 123 17.42 8.38 16.30
C VAL A 123 16.21 8.73 17.16
N GLY A 124 15.25 7.79 17.31
CA GLY A 124 14.01 8.03 18.05
C GLY A 124 13.01 8.94 17.33
N ALA A 125 13.14 9.09 16.01
CA ALA A 125 12.17 9.84 15.21
C ALA A 125 10.77 9.19 15.28
N PRO A 126 9.70 9.99 15.38
CA PRO A 126 8.35 9.47 15.55
C PRO A 126 7.90 8.63 14.34
N GLN A 127 7.23 7.51 14.61
CA GLN A 127 6.76 6.55 13.61
C GLN A 127 7.89 5.99 12.73
N THR A 128 9.04 5.70 13.35
CA THR A 128 10.21 5.09 12.72
C THR A 128 10.54 3.82 13.46
N VAL A 129 10.64 2.71 12.73
CA VAL A 129 11.04 1.39 13.22
C VAL A 129 11.89 0.74 12.15
N ASP A 130 12.71 -0.24 12.52
CA ASP A 130 13.41 -1.04 11.52
C ASP A 130 12.41 -1.92 10.76
N GLN A 131 12.21 -1.60 9.47
CA GLN A 131 11.28 -2.30 8.60
C GLN A 131 11.97 -3.39 7.75
N SER A 132 13.29 -3.58 7.85
CA SER A 132 14.03 -4.51 6.97
C SER A 132 13.65 -5.98 7.20
N ASP A 133 13.36 -6.32 8.46
CA ASP A 133 13.12 -7.70 8.88
C ASP A 133 11.63 -8.03 9.11
N PHE A 134 10.72 -7.11 8.80
CA PHE A 134 9.27 -7.29 9.01
C PHE A 134 8.74 -8.63 8.50
N PHE A 135 9.24 -9.07 7.36
CA PHE A 135 8.74 -10.27 6.66
C PHE A 135 9.85 -11.28 6.35
N SER A 136 10.97 -11.20 7.06
CA SER A 136 12.15 -12.02 6.79
C SER A 136 11.80 -13.51 6.80
N GLY A 137 12.24 -14.22 5.74
CA GLY A 137 11.93 -15.64 5.52
C GLY A 137 10.59 -15.93 4.86
N TYR A 138 9.67 -14.95 4.76
CA TYR A 138 8.32 -15.17 4.23
C TYR A 138 8.08 -14.54 2.85
N THR A 139 8.92 -13.62 2.40
CA THR A 139 8.85 -13.00 1.08
C THR A 139 9.71 -13.71 0.03
N ARG A 140 9.32 -13.61 -1.24
CA ARG A 140 10.12 -14.03 -2.41
C ARG A 140 11.16 -12.97 -2.79
N LEU A 141 10.87 -11.72 -2.45
CA LEU A 141 11.72 -10.56 -2.67
C LEU A 141 11.50 -9.58 -1.51
N THR A 142 12.59 -9.08 -0.95
CA THR A 142 12.59 -7.88 -0.12
C THR A 142 13.56 -6.87 -0.75
N ARG A 143 13.08 -5.64 -0.95
CA ARG A 143 13.86 -4.52 -1.46
C ARG A 143 13.72 -3.35 -0.51
N MET A 144 14.84 -2.98 0.11
CA MET A 144 14.97 -1.72 0.83
C MET A 144 15.55 -0.72 -0.14
N LEU A 145 14.74 0.23 -0.62
CA LEU A 145 15.25 1.22 -1.55
C LEU A 145 16.25 2.15 -0.84
N PRO A 146 17.28 2.65 -1.56
CA PRO A 146 18.06 3.77 -1.07
C PRO A 146 17.18 5.03 -1.05
N ASP A 147 17.74 6.13 -0.55
CA ASP A 147 17.08 7.43 -0.63
C ASP A 147 16.69 7.75 -2.08
N ILE A 148 15.49 8.31 -2.26
CA ILE A 148 14.88 8.45 -3.59
C ILE A 148 15.61 9.41 -4.53
N ASP A 149 16.51 10.25 -4.01
CA ASP A 149 17.25 11.24 -4.78
C ASP A 149 18.37 10.63 -5.64
N VAL A 150 18.76 9.38 -5.37
CA VAL A 150 19.72 8.63 -6.19
C VAL A 150 19.06 7.73 -7.24
N LEU A 151 17.72 7.69 -7.29
CA LEU A 151 16.95 6.81 -8.16
C LEU A 151 16.39 7.57 -9.38
N GLY A 152 16.30 6.87 -10.51
CA GLY A 152 15.67 7.36 -11.74
C GLY A 152 14.53 6.48 -12.24
N ASP A 153 13.86 6.94 -13.30
CA ASP A 153 12.73 6.25 -13.93
C ASP A 153 13.07 4.80 -14.33
N GLY A 154 14.28 4.56 -14.84
CA GLY A 154 14.75 3.22 -15.24
C GLY A 154 14.82 2.25 -14.06
N ASP A 155 15.31 2.72 -12.91
CA ASP A 155 15.38 1.91 -11.69
C ASP A 155 13.98 1.48 -11.23
N MET A 156 12.98 2.35 -11.38
CA MET A 156 11.59 2.06 -10.99
C MET A 156 10.92 1.05 -11.91
N ILE A 157 11.23 1.11 -13.21
CA ILE A 157 10.77 0.13 -14.20
C ILE A 157 11.36 -1.24 -13.88
N ASP A 158 12.67 -1.31 -13.66
CA ASP A 158 13.36 -2.57 -13.37
C ASP A 158 12.92 -3.17 -12.03
N LEU A 159 12.75 -2.33 -11.00
CA LEU A 159 12.21 -2.72 -9.71
C LEU A 159 10.78 -3.29 -9.81
N ALA A 160 9.92 -2.65 -10.60
CA ALA A 160 8.55 -3.13 -10.81
C ALA A 160 8.55 -4.53 -11.43
N ARG A 161 9.36 -4.73 -12.49
CA ARG A 161 9.51 -6.02 -13.17
C ARG A 161 10.04 -7.09 -12.23
N GLU A 162 11.05 -6.76 -11.46
CA GLU A 162 11.64 -7.68 -10.49
C GLU A 162 10.62 -8.09 -9.42
N ALA A 163 9.93 -7.12 -8.81
CA ALA A 163 8.93 -7.36 -7.78
C ALA A 163 7.75 -8.18 -8.31
N TYR A 164 7.25 -7.85 -9.51
CA TYR A 164 6.17 -8.60 -10.15
C TYR A 164 6.60 -10.04 -10.47
N SER A 165 7.77 -10.22 -11.09
CA SER A 165 8.30 -11.54 -11.42
C SER A 165 8.48 -12.40 -10.17
N ALA A 166 9.06 -11.85 -9.10
CA ALA A 166 9.24 -12.57 -7.84
C ALA A 166 7.90 -12.98 -7.20
N ALA A 167 6.87 -12.12 -7.25
CA ALA A 167 5.56 -12.44 -6.72
C ALA A 167 4.85 -13.55 -7.52
N VAL A 168 4.88 -13.44 -8.85
CA VAL A 168 4.13 -14.32 -9.76
C VAL A 168 4.86 -15.65 -10.00
N VAL A 169 6.13 -15.61 -10.39
CA VAL A 169 6.94 -16.81 -10.66
C VAL A 169 7.28 -17.52 -9.35
N GLY A 170 7.71 -16.75 -8.34
CA GLY A 170 8.02 -17.27 -7.01
C GLY A 170 6.78 -17.70 -6.21
N ARG A 171 5.57 -17.34 -6.67
CA ARG A 171 4.28 -17.63 -6.01
C ARG A 171 4.30 -17.28 -4.53
N GLY A 172 4.25 -16.00 -4.22
CA GLY A 172 4.19 -15.56 -2.84
C GLY A 172 4.34 -14.06 -2.61
N PRO A 173 4.43 -13.66 -1.34
CA PRO A 173 4.55 -12.26 -0.96
C PRO A 173 5.86 -11.63 -1.43
N VAL A 174 5.85 -10.35 -1.76
CA VAL A 174 7.05 -9.53 -1.98
C VAL A 174 6.94 -8.21 -1.23
N HIS A 175 8.07 -7.66 -0.80
CA HIS A 175 8.15 -6.44 -0.02
C HIS A 175 9.08 -5.42 -0.70
N VAL A 176 8.60 -4.22 -0.89
CA VAL A 176 9.39 -3.06 -1.32
C VAL A 176 9.18 -1.94 -0.30
N ASN A 177 10.26 -1.49 0.32
CA ASN A 177 10.26 -0.39 1.27
C ASN A 177 10.74 0.89 0.57
N TRP A 178 10.04 1.99 0.81
CA TRP A 178 10.23 3.28 0.15
C TRP A 178 10.57 4.39 1.15
N PRO A 179 11.85 4.81 1.27
CA PRO A 179 12.24 5.91 2.15
C PRO A 179 11.89 7.26 1.51
N PHE A 180 10.81 7.90 1.98
CA PHE A 180 10.38 9.19 1.45
C PHE A 180 10.85 10.35 2.33
N PRO A 181 11.72 11.24 1.84
CA PRO A 181 12.05 12.49 2.52
C PRO A 181 10.91 13.50 2.42
N GLU A 182 10.91 14.49 3.31
CA GLU A 182 9.99 15.62 3.21
C GLU A 182 10.47 16.63 2.13
N PRO A 183 9.56 17.47 1.58
CA PRO A 183 8.10 17.41 1.65
C PRO A 183 7.49 16.16 1.01
N LEU A 184 6.39 15.66 1.59
CA LEU A 184 5.69 14.44 1.15
C LEU A 184 4.63 14.69 0.08
N GLU A 185 4.06 15.89 0.09
CA GLU A 185 3.05 16.28 -0.87
C GLU A 185 3.74 16.72 -2.18
N PRO A 186 3.31 16.22 -3.34
CA PRO A 186 3.76 16.75 -4.62
C PRO A 186 3.29 18.21 -4.71
N GLY A 187 4.25 19.14 -4.61
CA GLY A 187 3.96 20.58 -4.54
C GLY A 187 3.09 21.06 -5.71
N ASN A 188 2.05 21.86 -5.39
CA ASN A 188 1.13 22.55 -6.30
C ASN A 188 0.64 21.74 -7.53
N LEU A 189 -0.22 20.75 -7.30
CA LEU A 189 -1.39 20.60 -8.17
C LEU A 189 -2.22 21.90 -8.01
N ARG A 190 -2.25 22.78 -9.00
CA ARG A 190 -3.05 24.03 -8.93
C ARG A 190 -4.47 23.76 -9.43
N PRO A 191 -5.53 23.78 -8.60
CA PRO A 191 -6.81 24.34 -9.01
C PRO A 191 -6.66 25.86 -8.91
N GLY A 192 -6.86 26.58 -10.01
CA GLY A 192 -6.68 28.02 -10.06
C GLY A 192 -7.61 28.81 -9.11
N GLN A 193 -7.05 29.91 -8.60
CA GLN A 193 -7.67 31.11 -8.04
C GLN A 193 -8.24 31.10 -6.61
N LYS A 194 -7.87 32.19 -5.91
CA LYS A 194 -8.08 32.53 -4.49
C LYS A 194 -9.56 32.72 -4.13
N GLY A 195 -9.89 32.38 -2.89
CA GLY A 195 -11.01 32.95 -2.15
C GLY A 195 -11.01 32.36 -0.75
N GLY A 196 -10.72 33.17 0.27
CA GLY A 196 -10.77 32.72 1.65
C GLY A 196 -12.18 32.26 2.04
N ALA A 197 -12.27 31.23 2.87
CA ALA A 197 -13.43 30.99 3.71
C ALA A 197 -13.02 30.12 4.89
N GLU A 198 -13.50 30.54 6.05
CA GLU A 198 -13.38 29.93 7.36
C GLU A 198 -13.79 28.45 7.38
N SER A 199 -13.13 27.70 8.25
CA SER A 199 -13.58 26.37 8.65
C SER A 199 -14.90 26.47 9.42
N SER A 200 -15.98 25.88 8.88
CA SER A 200 -17.15 25.47 9.67
C SER A 200 -17.33 23.95 9.56
N PRO A 201 -17.45 23.22 10.68
CA PRO A 201 -17.56 21.77 10.66
C PRO A 201 -19.04 21.37 10.58
N THR A 202 -19.52 21.08 9.37
CA THR A 202 -20.80 20.38 9.20
C THR A 202 -20.73 19.48 7.98
N GLY A 203 -20.34 18.22 8.21
CA GLY A 203 -20.44 17.13 7.25
C GLY A 203 -20.79 15.85 7.99
N GLN A 204 -21.99 15.33 7.74
CA GLN A 204 -22.44 14.03 8.25
C GLN A 204 -21.50 12.91 7.78
N PRO A 205 -21.28 11.84 8.58
CA PRO A 205 -20.46 10.72 8.17
C PRO A 205 -21.06 10.03 6.94
N MET A 206 -20.30 9.98 5.85
CA MET A 206 -20.63 9.23 4.64
C MET A 206 -20.64 7.74 4.94
N ALA A 207 -21.67 7.06 4.46
CA ALA A 207 -22.00 5.68 4.78
C ALA A 207 -20.85 4.71 4.47
N HIS A 208 -20.57 3.82 5.42
CA HIS A 208 -19.74 2.64 5.20
C HIS A 208 -20.31 1.81 4.05
N SER A 209 -19.52 1.58 3.01
CA SER A 209 -19.81 0.53 2.02
C SER A 209 -19.74 -0.82 2.73
N ALA A 210 -20.90 -1.34 3.13
CA ALA A 210 -21.02 -2.71 3.59
C ALA A 210 -20.80 -3.62 2.36
N ILE A 211 -19.61 -4.22 2.26
CA ILE A 211 -19.44 -5.40 1.42
C ILE A 211 -20.34 -6.47 2.04
N GLY A 212 -21.46 -6.74 1.37
CA GLY A 212 -22.33 -7.86 1.73
C GLY A 212 -21.58 -9.16 1.50
N LEU A 213 -21.02 -9.72 2.56
CA LEU A 213 -20.57 -11.10 2.57
C LEU A 213 -21.80 -11.98 2.33
N GLN A 214 -22.01 -12.45 1.10
CA GLN A 214 -22.91 -13.57 0.88
C GLN A 214 -22.25 -14.80 1.50
N PRO A 215 -22.91 -15.51 2.41
CA PRO A 215 -22.36 -16.73 2.97
C PRO A 215 -22.05 -17.69 1.83
N SER A 216 -20.79 -18.05 1.64
CA SER A 216 -20.45 -19.24 0.86
C SER A 216 -21.18 -20.40 1.51
N GLN A 217 -22.04 -21.10 0.77
CA GLN A 217 -22.70 -22.32 1.24
C GLN A 217 -21.64 -23.42 1.42
N SER A 218 -20.90 -23.35 2.52
CA SER A 218 -19.99 -24.39 2.97
C SER A 218 -20.68 -25.08 4.14
N ASN A 219 -21.16 -26.30 3.88
CA ASN A 219 -21.92 -27.14 4.83
C ASN A 219 -21.04 -27.80 5.91
N ALA A 220 -20.01 -27.10 6.41
CA ALA A 220 -19.16 -27.62 7.49
C ALA A 220 -18.67 -26.49 8.41
N ILE A 221 -19.61 -25.77 9.03
CA ILE A 221 -19.28 -24.81 10.09
C ILE A 221 -19.21 -25.60 11.41
N GLY A 222 -18.02 -25.65 12.01
CA GLY A 222 -17.79 -26.31 13.30
C GLY A 222 -18.64 -25.67 14.42
N SER A 223 -18.86 -26.41 15.51
CA SER A 223 -19.74 -25.94 16.61
C SER A 223 -19.28 -24.63 17.24
N ALA A 224 -17.96 -24.36 17.27
CA ALA A 224 -17.38 -23.11 17.74
C ALA A 224 -17.68 -21.93 16.81
N ASP A 225 -17.57 -22.13 15.50
CA ASP A 225 -17.85 -21.11 14.49
C ASP A 225 -19.35 -20.75 14.47
N GLN A 226 -20.23 -21.73 14.67
CA GLN A 226 -21.68 -21.47 14.81
C GLN A 226 -22.03 -20.68 16.07
N LEU A 227 -21.26 -20.85 17.14
CA LEU A 227 -21.42 -20.10 18.39
C LEU A 227 -20.92 -18.67 18.23
N ALA A 228 -19.72 -18.50 17.67
CA ALA A 228 -19.16 -17.20 17.35
C ALA A 228 -20.09 -16.41 16.41
N PHE A 229 -20.58 -17.04 15.34
CA PHE A 229 -21.50 -16.42 14.38
C PHE A 229 -22.80 -15.96 15.04
N ARG A 230 -23.40 -16.77 15.93
CA ARG A 230 -24.60 -16.38 16.68
C ARG A 230 -24.38 -15.17 17.58
N HIS A 231 -23.21 -15.05 18.21
CA HIS A 231 -22.89 -13.87 19.02
C HIS A 231 -22.58 -12.64 18.16
N LEU A 232 -21.94 -12.81 17.02
CA LEU A 232 -21.59 -11.72 16.10
C LEU A 232 -22.82 -11.09 15.45
N LEU A 233 -23.84 -11.88 15.12
CA LEU A 233 -25.12 -11.39 14.58
C LEU A 233 -25.94 -10.55 15.58
N GLN A 234 -25.60 -10.57 16.87
CA GLN A 234 -26.30 -9.79 17.89
C GLN A 234 -25.70 -8.38 18.08
N VAL A 235 -24.56 -8.09 17.45
CA VAL A 235 -23.87 -6.80 17.61
C VAL A 235 -24.48 -5.75 16.68
N ARG A 236 -24.96 -4.63 17.25
CA ARG A 236 -25.61 -3.53 16.51
C ARG A 236 -24.64 -2.51 15.89
N ARG A 237 -23.33 -2.68 16.06
CA ARG A 237 -22.27 -1.84 15.47
C ARG A 237 -21.28 -2.76 14.75
N GLY A 238 -20.63 -2.26 13.70
CA GLY A 238 -19.69 -3.05 12.90
C GLY A 238 -18.62 -3.71 13.77
N PHE A 239 -18.35 -4.99 13.52
CA PHE A 239 -17.34 -5.78 14.22
C PHE A 239 -16.38 -6.38 13.20
N ILE A 240 -15.08 -6.33 13.50
CA ILE A 240 -14.03 -6.94 12.67
C ILE A 240 -13.60 -8.21 13.40
N VAL A 241 -13.87 -9.36 12.79
CA VAL A 241 -13.30 -10.64 13.24
C VAL A 241 -11.97 -10.83 12.51
N VAL A 242 -10.89 -10.99 13.26
CA VAL A 242 -9.59 -11.38 12.70
C VAL A 242 -9.16 -12.66 13.38
N GLY A 243 -9.01 -13.72 12.59
CA GLY A 243 -8.47 -15.02 12.95
C GLY A 243 -7.29 -15.35 12.08
#